data_AF-A0AB34DA28-F1
#
_entry.id   AF-A0AB34DA28-F1
#
_cell.length_a   1.000
_cell.length_b   1.000
_cell.length_c   1.000
_cell.angle_alpha   90.00
_cell.angle_beta   90.00
_cell.angle_gamma   90.00
#
_symmetry.space_group_name_H-M   'P 1'
#
loop_
_entity.id
_entity.type
_entity.pdbx_description
1 polymer ?
#
loop_
_entity_poly.entity_id
_entity_poly.type
_entity_poly.pdbx_seq_one_letter_code
_entity_poly.pdbx_strand_id
1 'polypeptide(L)' 'MFEQAIEKKREKMIYFAERYGMTSQKTVDCSQELDRLLNVI' A
#
# COMPACT_ATOMS: atom_id res chain seq x y z
N MET A 1 -15.59 8.17 -0.06
CA MET A 1 -15.68 6.73 -0.41
C MET A 1 -14.33 6.11 -0.78
N PHE A 2 -13.45 6.81 -1.53
CA PHE A 2 -12.11 6.32 -1.86
C PHE A 2 -11.12 6.31 -0.69
N GLU A 3 -11.29 7.20 0.29
CA GLU A 3 -10.42 7.27 1.48
C GLU A 3 -10.35 5.95 2.26
N GLN A 4 -11.48 5.26 2.43
CA GLN A 4 -11.50 3.97 3.13
C GLN A 4 -10.73 2.87 2.39
N ALA A 5 -10.69 2.93 1.05
CA ALA A 5 -9.92 1.99 0.24
C ALA A 5 -8.41 2.28 0.33
N ILE A 6 -8.05 3.57 0.38
CA ILE A 6 -6.67 4.02 0.59
C ILE A 6 -6.19 3.63 1.99
N GLU A 7 -7.00 3.86 3.03
CA GLU A 7 -6.68 3.50 4.42
C GLU A 7 -6.38 1.99 4.54
N LYS A 8 -7.28 1.14 4.04
CA LYS A 8 -7.10 -0.32 4.07
C LYS A 8 -5.87 -0.78 3.29
N LYS A 9 -5.56 -0.12 2.18
CA LYS A 9 -4.40 -0.46 1.35
C LYS A 9 -3.10 0.02 2.02
N ARG A 10 -3.12 1.15 2.73
CA ARG A 10 -2.03 1.65 3.57
C ARG A 10 -1.73 0.70 4.73
N GLU A 11 -2.74 0.24 5.45
CA GLU A 11 -2.59 -0.76 6.52
C GLU A 11 -1.97 -2.06 5.98
N LYS A 12 -2.40 -2.52 4.80
CA LYS A 12 -1.80 -3.67 4.11
C LYS A 12 -0.32 -3.45 3.76
N MET A 13 0.03 -2.26 3.28
CA MET A 13 1.42 -1.93 2.95
C MET A 13 2.29 -1.95 4.20
N ILE A 14 1.81 -1.38 5.31
CA ILE A 14 2.50 -1.40 6.61
C ILE A 14 2.69 -2.84 7.08
N TYR A 15 1.64 -3.66 7.02
CA TYR A 15 1.72 -5.08 7.35
C TYR A 15 2.78 -5.83 6.52
N PHE A 16 2.86 -5.55 5.22
CA PHE A 16 3.88 -6.15 4.36
C PHE A 16 5.28 -5.62 4.65
N ALA A 17 5.41 -4.33 4.95
CA ALA A 17 6.68 -3.72 5.33
C ALA A 17 7.22 -4.32 6.65
N GLU A 18 6.36 -4.54 7.64
CA GLU A 18 6.74 -5.16 8.92
C GLU A 18 7.06 -6.65 8.76
N ARG A 19 6.28 -7.38 7.94
CA ARG A 19 6.43 -8.83 7.80
C ARG A 19 7.53 -9.26 6.83
N TYR A 20 7.71 -8.53 5.73
CA TYR A 20 8.61 -8.89 4.64
C TYR A 20 9.73 -7.87 4.42
N GLY A 21 9.66 -6.69 5.05
CA GLY A 21 10.59 -5.58 4.82
C GLY A 21 10.10 -4.61 3.74
N MET A 22 10.58 -3.37 3.82
CA MET A 22 10.28 -2.30 2.85
C MET A 22 10.73 -2.63 1.42
N THR A 23 11.77 -3.44 1.26
CA THR A 23 12.35 -3.83 -0.04
C THR A 23 11.78 -5.13 -0.59
N SER A 24 10.87 -5.80 0.12
CA SER A 24 10.22 -6.98 -0.41
C SER A 24 9.36 -6.62 -1.61
N GLN A 25 9.43 -7.43 -2.66
CA GLN A 25 8.62 -7.25 -3.86
C GLN A 25 7.13 -7.05 -3.51
N LYS A 26 6.62 -7.79 -2.53
CA LYS A 26 5.24 -7.65 -2.05
C LYS A 26 4.92 -6.27 -1.47
N THR A 27 5.85 -5.69 -0.73
CA THR A 27 5.71 -4.35 -0.15
C THR A 27 5.82 -3.27 -1.22
N VAL A 28 6.76 -3.45 -2.16
CA VAL A 28 6.96 -2.54 -3.30
C VAL A 28 5.73 -2.53 -4.20
N ASP A 29 5.20 -3.69 -4.58
CA ASP A 29 3.99 -3.80 -5.40
C ASP A 29 2.79 -3.15 -4.70
N CYS A 30 2.65 -3.39 -3.39
CA CYS A 30 1.57 -2.80 -2.59
C CYS A 30 1.71 -1.27 -2.48
N SER A 31 2.94 -0.75 -2.34
CA SER A 31 3.24 0.67 -2.36
C SER A 31 2.90 1.31 -3.70
N GLN A 32 3.24 0.67 -4.83
CA GLN A 32 2.90 1.19 -6.16
C GLN A 32 1.40 1.19 -6.43
N GLU A 33 0.66 0.17 -5.99
CA GLU A 33 -0.79 0.17 -6.09
C GLU A 33 -1.43 1.26 -5.23
N LEU A 34 -0.91 1.48 -4.02
CA LEU A 34 -1.37 2.55 -3.14
C LEU A 34 -1.09 3.93 -3.74
N ASP A 35 0.09 4.12 -4.33
CA ASP A 35 0.49 5.36 -5.00
C ASP A 35 -0.40 5.66 -6.21
N ARG A 36 -0.73 4.64 -7.02
CA ARG A 36 -1.71 4.79 -8.11
C ARG A 36 -3.10 5.16 -7.61
N LEU A 37 -3.56 4.55 -6.52
CA LEU A 37 -4.86 4.88 -5.92
C LEU A 37 -4.89 6.33 -5.42
N LEU A 38 -3.77 6.83 -4.89
CA LEU A 38 -3.63 8.22 -4.44
C LEU A 38 -3.56 9.20 -5.62
N ASN A 39 -2.89 8.85 -6.72
CA ASN A 39 -2.74 9.70 -7.92
C ASN A 39 -4.01 9.79 -8.79
N VAL A 40 -5.04 8.99 -8.53
CA VAL A 40 -6.33 9.01 -9.25
C VAL A 40 -7.34 9.95 -8.57
N ILE A 41 -7.03 10.46 -7.38
CA ILE A 41 -7.79 11.48 -6.64
C ILE A 41 -7.19 12.86 -6.92
#